data_AF-A0A372QDE1-F1
#
_entry.id   AF-A0A372QDE1-F1
#
_cell.length_a   1.000
_cell.length_b   1.000
_cell.length_c   1.000
_cell.angle_alpha   90.00
_cell.angle_beta   90.00
_cell.angle_gamma   90.00
#
_symmetry.space_group_name_H-M   'P 1'
#
loop_
_entity.id
_entity.type
_entity.pdbx_description
1 polymer ?
#
loop_
_entity_poly.entity_id
_entity_poly.type
_entity_poly.pdbx_seq_one_letter_code
_entity_poly.pdbx_strand_id
1 'polypeptide(L)'
;MSTSTAEVPCFKCISYRAQLEQKEAIIAKYQKIVQFQNDLIQDFSHGQKITATIDTTNSGTVLAAREKFNRSYYRTYIGPLTDEVDKGSLKQCLEKSFGPVNNIDFIPGKSCAFANFSSPTAYHNAISEGAIMVNGIVLSVEQAKKPKYRSFKK
;
A
#
# COMPACT_ATOMS: atom_id res chain seq x y z
N MET A 1 3.79 -27.50 60.16
CA MET A 1 4.30 -27.96 58.86
C MET A 1 3.12 -28.27 57.97
N SER A 2 3.09 -27.65 56.80
CA SER A 2 1.97 -27.51 55.87
C SER A 2 1.65 -28.81 55.13
N THR A 3 0.37 -29.17 54.97
CA THR A 3 -0.07 -30.15 53.97
C THR A 3 -0.93 -29.45 52.93
N SER A 4 -0.31 -29.19 51.78
CA SER A 4 -0.89 -28.63 50.57
C SER A 4 -1.91 -29.61 49.97
N THR A 5 -3.19 -29.22 49.92
CA THR A 5 -4.23 -29.93 49.19
C THR A 5 -4.06 -29.63 47.70
N ALA A 6 -3.43 -30.55 46.97
CA ALA A 6 -3.36 -30.48 45.51
C ALA A 6 -4.74 -30.80 44.92
N GLU A 7 -5.46 -29.77 44.47
CA GLU A 7 -6.75 -29.93 43.79
C GLU A 7 -6.58 -30.70 42.47
N VAL A 8 -7.37 -31.76 42.28
CA VAL A 8 -7.36 -32.56 41.05
C VAL A 8 -7.99 -31.74 39.92
N PRO A 9 -7.27 -31.46 38.82
CA PRO A 9 -7.78 -30.58 37.79
C PRO A 9 -8.91 -31.25 36.99
N CYS A 10 -10.04 -30.56 36.87
CA CYS A 10 -11.20 -30.97 36.08
C CYS A 10 -10.83 -31.06 34.58
N PHE A 11 -10.66 -32.27 34.07
CA PHE A 11 -10.25 -32.53 32.68
C PHE A 11 -11.21 -31.90 31.65
N LYS A 12 -12.51 -31.96 31.92
CA LYS A 12 -13.55 -31.36 31.08
C LYS A 12 -13.46 -29.83 31.06
N CYS A 13 -13.07 -29.23 32.18
CA CYS A 13 -12.84 -27.80 32.30
C CYS A 13 -11.58 -27.36 31.54
N ILE A 14 -10.51 -28.16 31.57
CA ILE A 14 -9.31 -27.91 30.75
C ILE A 14 -9.67 -27.94 29.26
N SER A 15 -10.41 -28.97 28.84
CA SER A 15 -10.84 -29.11 27.44
C SER A 15 -11.71 -27.94 26.99
N TYR A 16 -12.69 -27.52 27.78
CA TYR A 16 -13.55 -26.38 27.43
C TYR A 16 -12.80 -25.05 27.44
N ARG A 17 -11.82 -24.84 28.34
CA ARG A 17 -10.96 -23.66 28.31
C ARG A 17 -10.13 -23.59 27.03
N ALA A 18 -9.52 -24.70 26.62
CA ALA A 18 -8.78 -24.77 25.36
C ALA A 18 -9.68 -24.49 24.14
N GLN A 19 -10.93 -24.98 24.15
CA GLN A 19 -11.90 -24.69 23.08
C GLN A 19 -12.32 -23.22 23.05
N LEU A 20 -12.47 -22.57 24.21
CA LEU A 20 -12.78 -21.14 24.29
C LEU A 20 -11.61 -20.30 23.76
N GLU A 21 -10.39 -20.61 24.17
CA GLU A 21 -9.18 -19.94 23.69
C GLU A 21 -9.05 -20.05 22.16
N GLN A 22 -9.31 -21.24 21.60
CA GLN A 22 -9.30 -21.42 20.15
C GLN A 22 -10.39 -20.59 19.45
N LYS A 23 -11.60 -20.53 20.02
CA LYS A 23 -12.70 -19.69 19.47
C LYS A 23 -12.38 -18.21 19.57
N GLU A 24 -11.77 -17.74 20.66
CA GLU A 24 -11.32 -16.37 20.83
C GLU A 24 -10.22 -16.00 19.82
N ALA A 25 -9.28 -16.90 19.56
CA ALA A 25 -8.26 -16.70 18.53
C ALA A 25 -8.86 -16.56 17.12
N ILE A 26 -9.92 -17.31 16.83
CA ILE A 26 -10.68 -17.19 15.57
C ILE A 26 -11.39 -15.83 15.52
N ILE A 27 -12.10 -15.44 16.57
CA ILE A 27 -12.80 -14.15 16.66
C ILE A 27 -11.82 -12.99 16.47
N ALA A 28 -10.65 -13.04 17.12
CA ALA A 28 -9.61 -12.02 16.99
C ALA A 28 -9.10 -11.89 15.54
N LYS A 29 -9.00 -13.00 14.80
CA LYS A 29 -8.67 -12.98 13.36
C LYS A 29 -9.77 -12.30 12.55
N TYR A 30 -11.04 -12.64 12.79
CA TYR A 30 -12.17 -12.00 12.10
C TYR A 30 -12.24 -10.49 12.39
N GLN A 31 -12.02 -10.08 13.65
CA GLN A 31 -11.98 -8.66 14.03
C GLN A 31 -10.87 -7.91 13.29
N LYS A 32 -9.67 -8.48 13.17
CA LYS A 32 -8.58 -7.89 12.37
C LYS A 32 -8.93 -7.75 10.89
N ILE A 33 -9.62 -8.73 10.32
CA ILE A 33 -10.09 -8.66 8.92
C ILE A 33 -11.09 -7.51 8.76
N VAL A 34 -12.07 -7.41 9.65
CA VAL A 34 -13.07 -6.33 9.61
C VAL A 34 -12.41 -4.96 9.79
N GLN A 35 -11.44 -4.85 10.70
CA GLN A 35 -10.68 -3.61 10.89
C GLN A 35 -9.91 -3.23 9.62
N PHE A 36 -9.21 -4.18 9.01
CA PHE A 36 -8.51 -3.94 7.75
C PHE A 36 -9.45 -3.54 6.62
N GLN A 37 -10.63 -4.16 6.52
CA GLN A 37 -11.65 -3.76 5.54
C GLN A 37 -12.16 -2.34 5.80
N ASN A 38 -12.38 -1.96 7.06
CA ASN A 38 -12.80 -0.60 7.42
C ASN A 38 -11.74 0.46 7.10
N ASP A 39 -10.47 0.16 7.38
CA ASP A 39 -9.35 1.05 7.06
C ASP A 39 -9.24 1.26 5.54
N LEU A 40 -9.38 0.19 4.75
CA LEU A 40 -9.44 0.28 3.29
C LEU A 40 -10.62 1.15 2.83
N ILE A 41 -11.83 0.95 3.39
CA ILE A 41 -13.02 1.76 3.06
C ILE A 41 -12.77 3.23 3.39
N GLN A 42 -12.15 3.53 4.54
CA GLN A 42 -11.79 4.89 4.90
C GLN A 42 -10.82 5.48 3.88
N ASP A 43 -9.75 4.79 3.51
CA ASP A 43 -8.80 5.26 2.49
C ASP A 43 -9.48 5.57 1.15
N PHE A 44 -10.44 4.73 0.71
CA PHE A 44 -11.24 4.98 -0.48
C PHE A 44 -12.16 6.21 -0.33
N SER A 45 -12.83 6.39 0.81
CA SER A 45 -13.72 7.53 1.06
C SER A 45 -12.97 8.87 1.14
N HIS A 46 -11.74 8.89 1.67
CA HIS A 46 -10.90 10.09 1.71
C HIS A 46 -10.34 10.47 0.33
N GLY A 47 -10.21 9.51 -0.59
CA GLY A 47 -9.90 9.73 -2.00
C GLY A 47 -11.06 10.32 -2.84
N GLN A 48 -12.27 10.40 -2.27
CA GLN A 48 -13.49 10.91 -2.94
C GLN A 48 -13.93 12.29 -2.44
N LYS A 49 -13.01 13.15 -1.98
CA LYS A 49 -13.27 14.61 -2.03
C LYS A 49 -13.04 15.15 -3.45
N ILE A 50 -13.70 14.55 -4.42
CA ILE A 50 -14.09 15.29 -5.63
C ILE A 50 -15.39 15.97 -5.22
N THR A 51 -15.28 17.24 -4.83
CA THR A 51 -16.43 18.14 -4.83
C THR A 51 -17.00 18.15 -6.23
N ALA A 52 -18.03 17.34 -6.47
CA ALA A 52 -18.93 17.53 -7.60
C ALA A 52 -19.80 18.76 -7.30
N THR A 53 -19.20 19.94 -7.29
CA THR A 53 -19.90 21.17 -7.65
C THR A 53 -19.83 21.24 -9.16
N ILE A 54 -20.90 20.76 -9.81
CA ILE A 54 -21.16 21.01 -11.22
C ILE A 54 -21.52 22.49 -11.31
N ASP A 55 -20.50 23.35 -11.43
CA ASP A 55 -20.71 24.74 -11.82
C ASP A 55 -20.32 24.89 -13.29
N THR A 56 -21.38 24.95 -14.10
CA THR A 56 -21.33 25.37 -15.49
C THR A 56 -20.91 26.83 -15.51
N THR A 57 -19.68 27.15 -15.92
CA THR A 57 -19.32 28.22 -16.88
C THR A 57 -17.80 28.46 -16.92
N ASN A 58 -17.23 28.27 -18.11
CA ASN A 58 -16.13 28.98 -18.76
C ASN A 58 -14.90 29.55 -18.00
N SER A 59 -13.74 29.30 -18.62
CA SER A 59 -12.48 30.06 -18.61
C SER A 59 -11.55 30.03 -17.38
N GLY A 60 -10.33 29.56 -17.65
CA GLY A 60 -9.11 30.25 -17.24
C GLY A 60 -8.59 29.97 -15.83
N THR A 61 -7.38 29.39 -15.79
CA THR A 61 -6.46 29.40 -14.65
C THR A 61 -6.97 28.79 -13.35
N VAL A 62 -6.77 27.48 -13.16
CA VAL A 62 -6.97 26.84 -11.86
C VAL A 62 -5.70 26.12 -11.41
N LEU A 63 -4.96 26.87 -10.59
CA LEU A 63 -4.31 26.42 -9.36
C LEU A 63 -3.35 25.23 -9.47
N ALA A 64 -2.06 25.57 -9.53
CA ALA A 64 -0.97 24.74 -9.00
C ALA A 64 -1.08 24.64 -7.45
N ALA A 65 -2.21 24.17 -6.95
CA ALA A 65 -2.36 23.75 -5.57
C ALA A 65 -1.80 22.34 -5.47
N ARG A 66 -0.47 22.28 -5.30
CA ARG A 66 0.34 21.10 -4.98
C ARG A 66 -0.49 19.97 -4.35
N GLU A 67 -0.76 18.94 -5.15
CA GLU A 67 -1.17 17.62 -4.68
C GLU A 67 -0.03 17.02 -3.84
N LYS A 68 0.03 17.46 -2.58
CA LYS A 68 0.78 16.82 -1.49
C LYS A 68 -0.03 15.67 -0.88
N PHE A 69 -1.14 15.29 -1.48
CA PHE A 69 -1.95 14.18 -0.99
C PHE A 69 -1.35 12.87 -1.52
N ASN A 70 -0.86 12.09 -0.56
CA ASN A 70 -0.65 10.65 -0.69
C ASN A 70 0.55 10.13 -1.51
N ARG A 71 1.71 10.80 -1.42
CA ARG A 71 2.97 10.28 -2.00
C ARG A 71 3.55 9.03 -1.31
N SER A 72 2.87 8.41 -0.35
CA SER A 72 3.53 7.43 0.53
C SER A 72 2.91 6.05 0.63
N TYR A 73 1.60 5.87 0.49
CA TYR A 73 1.03 4.54 0.81
C TYR A 73 1.26 3.51 -0.29
N TYR A 74 1.33 3.92 -1.56
CA TYR A 74 1.39 3.02 -2.72
C TYR A 74 2.51 3.38 -3.70
N ARG A 75 3.66 3.78 -3.15
CA ARG A 75 4.82 4.19 -3.95
C ARG A 75 5.76 2.99 -4.18
N THR A 76 6.08 2.73 -5.44
CA THR A 76 7.03 1.70 -5.85
C THR A 76 8.31 2.31 -6.37
N TYR A 77 9.43 1.63 -6.14
CA TYR A 77 10.70 1.84 -6.81
C TYR A 77 10.71 0.99 -8.08
N ILE A 78 11.24 1.56 -9.18
CA ILE A 78 11.37 0.88 -10.46
C ILE A 78 12.78 1.11 -10.99
N GLY A 79 13.52 0.04 -11.26
CA GLY A 79 14.84 0.15 -11.87
C GLY A 79 15.60 -1.17 -11.94
N PRO A 80 16.82 -1.17 -12.49
CA PRO A 80 17.50 -0.02 -13.10
C PRO A 80 16.87 0.38 -14.45
N LEU A 81 16.68 1.68 -14.67
CA LEU A 81 16.24 2.24 -15.94
C LEU A 81 17.39 2.37 -16.93
N THR A 82 17.06 2.19 -18.20
CA THR A 82 17.94 2.46 -19.35
C THR A 82 17.37 3.62 -20.17
N ASP A 83 18.18 4.17 -21.07
CA ASP A 83 17.78 5.29 -21.94
C ASP A 83 16.68 4.92 -22.95
N GLU A 84 16.44 3.61 -23.14
CA GLU A 84 15.38 3.07 -24.02
C GLU A 84 13.98 3.07 -23.36
N VAL A 85 13.91 3.34 -22.05
CA VAL A 85 12.65 3.37 -21.29
C VAL A 85 12.20 4.81 -21.09
N ASP A 86 11.20 5.23 -21.86
CA ASP A 86 10.55 6.52 -21.69
C ASP A 86 9.45 6.50 -20.61
N LYS A 87 9.12 7.67 -20.07
CA LYS A 87 8.10 7.80 -19.02
C LYS A 87 6.70 7.37 -19.49
N GLY A 88 6.40 7.53 -20.79
CA GLY A 88 5.10 7.18 -21.37
C GLY A 88 4.92 5.67 -21.47
N SER A 89 5.88 4.97 -22.09
CA SER A 89 5.88 3.51 -22.20
C SER A 89 5.88 2.83 -20.83
N LEU A 90 6.69 3.34 -19.88
CA LEU A 90 6.70 2.82 -18.51
C LEU A 90 5.31 2.95 -17.86
N LYS A 91 4.66 4.12 -17.96
CA LYS A 91 3.31 4.33 -17.42
C LYS A 91 2.30 3.38 -18.06
N GLN A 92 2.31 3.28 -19.37
CA GLN A 92 1.37 2.41 -20.10
C GLN A 92 1.54 0.94 -19.71
N CYS A 93 2.77 0.45 -19.61
CA CYS A 93 3.04 -0.92 -19.17
C CYS A 93 2.57 -1.16 -17.73
N LEU A 94 2.87 -0.24 -16.79
CA LEU A 94 2.41 -0.37 -15.40
C LEU A 94 0.88 -0.38 -15.29
N GLU A 95 0.22 0.50 -16.04
CA GLU A 95 -1.25 0.59 -16.04
C GLU A 95 -1.91 -0.65 -16.63
N LYS A 96 -1.32 -1.21 -17.69
CA LYS A 96 -1.81 -2.43 -18.33
C LYS A 96 -1.59 -3.68 -17.46
N SER A 97 -0.44 -3.79 -16.80
CA SER A 97 -0.07 -5.00 -16.05
C SER A 97 -0.64 -5.01 -14.63
N PHE A 98 -0.66 -3.87 -13.94
CA PHE A 98 -0.98 -3.80 -12.52
C PHE A 98 -2.20 -2.95 -12.21
N GLY A 99 -2.37 -1.83 -12.91
CA GLY A 99 -3.51 -0.93 -12.75
C GLY A 99 -3.12 0.55 -12.68
N PRO A 100 -4.08 1.45 -12.45
CA PRO A 100 -3.93 2.90 -12.69
C PRO A 100 -2.79 3.53 -11.88
N VAL A 101 -2.03 4.42 -12.54
CA VAL A 101 -0.87 5.12 -11.98
C VAL A 101 -1.11 6.63 -11.95
N ASN A 102 -1.08 7.22 -10.75
CA ASN A 102 -1.27 8.65 -10.54
C ASN A 102 -0.07 9.48 -11.02
N ASN A 103 1.14 9.06 -10.65
CA ASN A 103 2.35 9.82 -10.98
C ASN A 103 3.57 8.91 -11.12
N ILE A 104 4.51 9.33 -11.96
CA ILE A 104 5.83 8.70 -12.12
C ILE A 104 6.93 9.77 -12.05
N ASP A 105 7.87 9.59 -11.12
CA ASP A 105 9.03 10.44 -10.92
C ASP A 105 10.30 9.73 -11.39
N PHE A 106 10.92 10.17 -12.48
CA PHE A 106 12.22 9.67 -12.93
C PHE A 106 13.33 10.37 -12.15
N ILE A 107 14.34 9.58 -11.75
CA ILE A 107 15.57 10.04 -11.11
C ILE A 107 16.75 9.60 -12.00
N PRO A 108 17.06 10.33 -13.08
CA PRO A 108 18.09 9.94 -14.04
C PRO A 108 19.46 9.73 -13.40
N GLY A 109 19.83 10.57 -12.43
CA GLY A 109 21.10 10.43 -11.70
C GLY A 109 21.22 9.17 -10.82
N LYS A 110 20.16 8.36 -10.72
CA LYS A 110 20.15 7.06 -10.04
C LYS A 110 19.63 5.94 -10.94
N SER A 111 19.39 6.22 -12.22
CA SER A 111 18.81 5.28 -13.18
C SER A 111 17.59 4.56 -12.60
N CYS A 112 16.66 5.29 -12.00
CA CYS A 112 15.45 4.70 -11.42
C CYS A 112 14.25 5.63 -11.51
N ALA A 113 13.06 5.05 -11.44
CA ALA A 113 11.80 5.76 -11.35
C ALA A 113 11.08 5.38 -10.06
N PHE A 114 10.13 6.22 -9.69
CA PHE A 114 9.15 5.89 -8.68
C PHE A 114 7.76 6.11 -9.20
N ALA A 115 6.87 5.14 -9.05
CA ALA A 115 5.47 5.24 -9.45
C ALA A 115 4.57 5.24 -8.22
N ASN A 116 3.53 6.08 -8.23
CA ASN A 116 2.46 6.06 -7.23
C ASN A 116 1.22 5.44 -7.89
N PHE A 117 0.79 4.28 -7.41
CA PHE A 117 -0.45 3.67 -7.88
C PHE A 117 -1.67 4.36 -7.26
N SER A 118 -2.75 4.42 -8.03
CA SER A 118 -4.03 4.98 -7.57
C SER A 118 -4.82 4.01 -6.69
N SER A 119 -4.53 2.72 -6.79
CA SER A 119 -5.25 1.65 -6.10
C SER A 119 -4.29 0.79 -5.26
N PRO A 120 -4.68 0.41 -4.02
CA PRO A 120 -3.94 -0.56 -3.22
C PRO A 120 -3.74 -1.89 -3.97
N THR A 121 -4.77 -2.35 -4.69
CA THR A 121 -4.71 -3.60 -5.47
C THR A 121 -3.62 -3.55 -6.52
N ALA A 122 -3.54 -2.44 -7.27
CA ALA A 122 -2.53 -2.27 -8.31
C ALA A 122 -1.11 -2.25 -7.71
N TYR A 123 -0.94 -1.58 -6.57
CA TYR A 123 0.31 -1.60 -5.82
C TYR A 123 0.70 -3.00 -5.36
N HIS A 124 -0.22 -3.75 -4.73
CA HIS A 124 0.06 -5.09 -4.25
C HIS A 124 0.38 -6.06 -5.38
N ASN A 125 -0.31 -5.97 -6.52
CA ASN A 125 0.02 -6.74 -7.72
C ASN A 125 1.44 -6.44 -8.21
N ALA A 126 1.80 -5.17 -8.30
CA ALA A 126 3.13 -4.74 -8.75
C ALA A 126 4.25 -5.23 -7.82
N ILE A 127 4.05 -5.16 -6.50
CA ILE A 127 5.01 -5.68 -5.52
C ILE A 127 5.08 -7.20 -5.53
N SER A 128 3.95 -7.88 -5.69
CA SER A 128 3.90 -9.35 -5.74
C SER A 128 4.61 -9.90 -6.98
N GLU A 129 4.48 -9.23 -8.12
CA GLU A 129 5.16 -9.61 -9.35
C GLU A 129 6.66 -9.31 -9.27
N GLY A 130 7.04 -8.17 -8.68
CA GLY A 130 8.43 -7.81 -8.41
C GLY A 130 9.24 -7.36 -9.63
N ALA A 131 8.68 -7.44 -10.83
CA ALA A 131 9.30 -6.99 -12.06
C ALA A 131 8.27 -6.56 -13.12
N ILE A 132 8.71 -5.78 -14.10
CA ILE A 132 7.92 -5.42 -15.28
C ILE A 132 8.81 -5.36 -16.53
N MET A 133 8.27 -5.79 -17.66
CA MET A 133 8.95 -5.69 -18.96
C MET A 133 8.47 -4.44 -19.71
N VAL A 134 9.41 -3.58 -20.13
CA VAL A 134 9.15 -2.38 -20.94
C VAL A 134 10.12 -2.37 -22.10
N ASN A 135 9.61 -2.32 -23.33
CA ASN A 135 10.43 -2.37 -24.55
C ASN A 135 11.41 -3.56 -24.60
N GLY A 136 11.04 -4.70 -24.01
CA GLY A 136 11.90 -5.89 -23.92
C GLY A 136 12.92 -5.87 -22.78
N ILE A 137 12.96 -4.79 -21.98
CA ILE A 137 13.85 -4.63 -20.83
C ILE A 137 13.08 -4.96 -19.54
N VAL A 138 13.65 -5.84 -18.72
CA VAL A 138 13.07 -6.22 -17.43
C VAL A 138 13.56 -5.25 -16.35
N LEU A 139 12.62 -4.55 -15.72
CA LEU A 139 12.85 -3.61 -14.63
C LEU A 139 12.35 -4.23 -13.33
N SER A 140 13.12 -4.14 -12.25
CA SER A 140 12.66 -4.57 -10.92
C SER A 140 11.64 -3.58 -10.36
N VAL A 141 10.62 -4.09 -9.68
CA VAL A 141 9.56 -3.34 -9.02
C VAL A 141 9.58 -3.69 -7.53
N GLU A 142 9.91 -2.71 -6.69
CA GLU A 142 10.01 -2.91 -5.24
C GLU A 142 9.21 -1.88 -4.46
N GLN A 143 8.97 -2.12 -3.17
CA GLN A 143 8.42 -1.11 -2.29
C GLN A 143 9.39 0.06 -2.15
N ALA A 144 8.89 1.29 -2.36
CA ALA A 144 9.73 2.45 -2.19
C ALA A 144 10.12 2.62 -0.72
N LYS A 145 11.44 2.67 -0.47
CA LYS A 145 11.98 2.93 0.87
C LYS A 145 11.63 4.36 1.29
N LYS A 146 11.21 4.55 2.54
CA LYS A 146 10.98 5.89 3.11
C LYS A 146 12.27 6.70 3.00
N PRO A 147 12.22 7.95 2.52
CA PRO A 147 13.41 8.80 2.48
C PRO A 147 13.93 8.98 3.91
N LYS A 148 15.20 8.63 4.13
CA LYS A 148 15.87 8.95 5.39
C LYS A 148 15.98 10.47 5.45
N TYR A 149 15.24 11.10 6.38
CA TYR A 149 15.40 12.53 6.63
C TYR A 149 16.83 12.73 7.11
N ARG A 150 17.70 13.29 6.25
CA ARG A 150 19.02 13.71 6.70
C ARG A 150 18.76 14.94 7.55
N SER A 151 18.98 14.83 8.86
CA SER A 151 19.00 15.98 9.75
C SER A 151 20.03 16.96 9.21
N PHE A 152 19.56 18.07 8.65
CA PHE A 152 20.43 19.18 8.27
C PHE A 152 21.01 19.73 9.58
N LYS A 153 22.27 19.41 9.89
CA LYS A 153 23.02 20.17 10.89
C LYS A 153 23.23 21.56 10.29
N LYS A 154 22.64 22.57 10.95
CA LYS A 154 22.98 23.97 10.73
C LYS A 154 24.42 24.24 11.17
#